data_AF-A0A7W1LBW5-F1
#
_entry.id   AF-A0A7W1LBW5-F1
#
_cell.length_a   1.000
_cell.length_b   1.000
_cell.length_c   1.000
_cell.angle_alpha   90.00
_cell.angle_beta   90.00
_cell.angle_gamma   90.00
#
_symmetry.space_group_name_H-M   'P 1'
#
loop_
_entity.id
_entity.type
_entity.pdbx_description
1 polymer ?
#
loop_
_entity_poly.entity_id
_entity_poly.type
_entity_poly.pdbx_seq_one_letter_code
_entity_poly.pdbx_strand_id
1 'polypeptide(L)'
;MKFTAIALAIVFTFGWFGPAALNTAAQSGNDYVALYRLYNAQNRDRIYTTSCDERDRIIRSDGFADEGVAGYVASRQLRRTAPLYRLLLGSGVHFYTTDNREMTNLSQTAGNKSEGIVGYVANSQMNRTVPFYRLLGSDRHLYTTNEQEKNNFLQNPGNKSEGVAGYLWSSGRNQCGGGGGGGVSPIPGNFPVIYAQANFQGPAQAIERDFAGSGDWEGNPHVIRSIRVPQGWYLVLYEKRNYKGKSYNLNADWTPQPGDGWYGKIKSIKVYRGNPPIQPR
;
A
#
# COMPACT_ATOMS: atom_id res chain seq x y z
N MET A 1 13.20 85.67 -2.48
CA MET A 1 11.92 85.65 -3.22
C MET A 1 11.79 84.23 -3.79
N LYS A 2 10.85 83.34 -3.40
CA LYS A 2 9.38 83.45 -3.29
C LYS A 2 8.80 84.09 -4.57
N PHE A 3 8.04 83.42 -5.43
CA PHE A 3 7.67 82.00 -5.58
C PHE A 3 7.99 81.58 -7.05
N THR A 4 7.56 80.49 -7.71
CA THR A 4 6.51 79.46 -7.50
C THR A 4 6.88 78.20 -8.30
N ALA A 5 6.30 77.03 -7.98
CA ALA A 5 6.28 75.85 -8.87
C ALA A 5 4.85 75.29 -8.96
N ILE A 6 4.37 75.03 -10.19
CA ILE A 6 3.02 74.51 -10.44
C ILE A 6 3.04 72.99 -10.24
N ALA A 7 2.33 72.50 -9.22
CA ALA A 7 2.14 71.08 -9.01
C ALA A 7 0.99 70.56 -9.89
N LEU A 8 1.30 69.65 -10.82
CA LEU A 8 0.30 68.93 -11.59
C LEU A 8 -0.38 67.89 -10.68
N ALA A 9 -1.69 68.02 -10.45
CA ALA A 9 -2.45 67.04 -9.69
C ALA A 9 -2.78 65.82 -10.57
N ILE A 10 -1.95 64.76 -10.49
CA ILE A 10 -2.29 63.45 -11.05
C ILE A 10 -3.22 62.74 -10.05
N VAL A 11 -4.49 62.64 -10.40
CA VAL A 11 -5.48 61.84 -9.65
C VAL A 11 -5.22 60.37 -9.91
N PHE A 12 -4.37 59.75 -9.09
CA PHE A 12 -4.37 58.29 -8.97
C PHE A 12 -5.58 57.86 -8.15
N THR A 13 -6.59 57.31 -8.82
CA THR A 13 -7.62 56.52 -8.17
C THR A 13 -6.98 55.33 -7.48
N PHE A 14 -6.86 55.38 -6.16
CA PHE A 14 -6.46 54.23 -5.35
C PHE A 14 -7.55 53.15 -5.46
N GLY A 15 -7.34 52.21 -6.38
CA GLY A 15 -8.09 50.96 -6.39
C GLY A 15 -7.86 50.25 -5.07
N TRP A 16 -8.89 50.18 -4.24
CA TRP A 16 -8.88 49.44 -2.99
C TRP A 16 -8.83 47.95 -3.31
N PHE A 17 -7.63 47.45 -3.56
CA PHE A 17 -7.35 46.02 -3.44
C PHE A 17 -7.56 45.68 -1.96
N GLY A 18 -8.75 45.15 -1.65
CA GLY A 18 -9.01 44.52 -0.37
C GLY A 18 -7.95 43.45 -0.10
N PRO A 19 -7.73 43.05 1.17
CA PRO A 19 -6.71 42.06 1.49
C PRO A 19 -6.95 40.84 0.60
N ALA A 20 -5.97 40.54 -0.26
CA ALA A 20 -6.00 39.33 -1.06
C ALA A 20 -6.11 38.19 -0.04
N ALA A 21 -7.29 37.58 0.03
CA ALA A 21 -7.52 36.45 0.90
C ALA A 21 -6.46 35.43 0.50
N LEU A 22 -5.49 35.20 1.38
CA LEU A 22 -4.54 34.10 1.22
C LEU A 22 -5.41 32.86 1.17
N ASN A 23 -5.63 32.40 -0.06
CA ASN A 23 -6.51 31.29 -0.35
C ASN A 23 -5.74 30.03 0.04
N THR A 24 -5.64 29.85 1.36
CA THR A 24 -5.02 28.72 2.03
C THR A 24 -5.96 27.53 1.85
N ALA A 25 -6.14 27.14 0.58
CA ALA A 25 -6.64 25.84 0.21
C ALA A 25 -5.69 24.84 0.85
N ALA A 26 -6.14 24.26 1.96
CA ALA A 26 -5.36 23.28 2.71
C ALA A 26 -5.14 22.06 1.81
N GLN A 27 -4.00 22.02 1.12
CA GLN A 27 -3.60 20.89 0.28
C GLN A 27 -3.03 19.77 1.15
N SER A 28 -3.84 19.28 2.10
CA SER A 28 -3.57 18.07 2.88
C SER A 28 -3.73 16.85 1.97
N GLY A 29 -2.69 16.59 1.16
CA GLY A 29 -2.72 15.65 0.03
C GLY A 29 -1.84 14.41 0.19
N ASN A 30 -1.68 13.88 1.42
CA ASN A 30 -0.88 12.70 1.79
C ASN A 30 0.58 12.70 1.30
N ASP A 31 1.52 12.97 2.20
CA ASP A 31 2.97 12.71 2.00
C ASP A 31 3.29 11.23 1.70
N TYR A 32 2.34 10.32 1.92
CA TYR A 32 2.49 8.88 1.76
C TYR A 32 1.94 8.36 0.44
N VAL A 33 2.76 7.62 -0.29
CA VAL A 33 2.51 7.04 -1.62
C VAL A 33 2.59 5.52 -1.59
N ALA A 34 1.88 4.85 -2.50
CA ALA A 34 1.80 3.40 -2.52
C ALA A 34 3.14 2.76 -2.91
N LEU A 35 3.52 1.74 -2.15
CA LEU A 35 4.62 0.82 -2.43
C LEU A 35 4.00 -0.47 -3.00
N TYR A 36 4.05 -0.60 -4.31
CA TYR A 36 3.59 -1.79 -5.04
C TYR A 36 4.58 -2.93 -4.85
N ARG A 37 4.09 -4.17 -4.81
CA ARG A 37 4.89 -5.40 -4.78
C ARG A 37 4.61 -6.22 -6.03
N LEU A 38 5.67 -6.58 -6.72
CA LEU A 38 5.65 -7.40 -7.92
C LEU A 38 6.42 -8.70 -7.65
N TYR A 39 5.97 -9.82 -8.21
CA TYR A 39 6.60 -11.12 -8.02
C TYR A 39 6.79 -11.87 -9.34
N ASN A 40 8.00 -12.35 -9.59
CA ASN A 40 8.29 -13.25 -10.71
C ASN A 40 8.42 -14.68 -10.19
N ALA A 41 7.57 -15.58 -10.67
CA ALA A 41 7.52 -16.97 -10.19
C ALA A 41 8.66 -17.85 -10.70
N GLN A 42 9.36 -17.45 -11.77
CA GLN A 42 10.44 -18.23 -12.38
C GLN A 42 11.75 -18.08 -11.60
N ASN A 43 12.16 -16.83 -11.31
CA ASN A 43 13.38 -16.53 -10.55
C ASN A 43 13.12 -16.26 -9.05
N ARG A 44 11.85 -16.24 -8.62
CA ARG A 44 11.37 -15.98 -7.26
C ARG A 44 11.64 -14.56 -6.73
N ASP A 45 12.06 -13.64 -7.59
CA ASP A 45 12.39 -12.27 -7.24
C ASP A 45 11.15 -11.44 -6.88
N ARG A 46 11.35 -10.40 -6.07
CA ARG A 46 10.30 -9.43 -5.68
C ARG A 46 10.78 -8.00 -5.84
N ILE A 47 10.03 -7.24 -6.65
CA ILE A 47 10.29 -5.82 -6.87
C ILE A 47 9.30 -4.99 -6.06
N TYR A 48 9.83 -4.02 -5.30
CA TYR A 48 9.05 -2.98 -4.63
C TYR A 48 9.31 -1.65 -5.33
N THR A 49 8.24 -0.95 -5.68
CA THR A 49 8.33 0.33 -6.39
C THR A 49 7.20 1.28 -5.97
N THR A 50 7.47 2.58 -6.04
CA THR A 50 6.48 3.66 -5.94
C THR A 50 6.15 4.27 -7.31
N SER A 51 6.79 3.80 -8.38
CA SER A 51 6.63 4.31 -9.75
C SER A 51 5.65 3.46 -10.57
N CYS A 52 4.64 4.13 -11.13
CA CYS A 52 3.67 3.48 -12.03
C CYS A 52 4.31 3.04 -13.34
N ASP A 53 5.18 3.87 -13.93
CA ASP A 53 5.83 3.56 -15.20
C ASP A 53 6.77 2.36 -15.06
N GLU A 54 7.48 2.26 -13.93
CA GLU A 54 8.32 1.09 -13.62
C GLU A 54 7.46 -0.17 -13.43
N ARG A 55 6.42 -0.10 -12.59
CA ARG A 55 5.48 -1.20 -12.37
C ARG A 55 4.89 -1.71 -13.67
N ASP A 56 4.34 -0.81 -14.46
CA ASP A 56 3.59 -1.15 -15.68
C ASP A 56 4.55 -1.63 -16.78
N ARG A 57 5.81 -1.17 -16.82
CA ARG A 57 6.85 -1.73 -17.70
C ARG A 57 7.22 -3.17 -17.29
N ILE A 58 7.49 -3.38 -16.00
CA ILE A 58 7.93 -4.67 -15.46
C ILE A 58 6.86 -5.76 -15.66
N ILE A 59 5.59 -5.44 -15.43
CA ILE A 59 4.47 -6.36 -15.68
C ILE A 59 4.37 -6.73 -17.17
N ARG A 60 4.59 -5.77 -18.07
CA ARG A 60 4.40 -5.95 -19.52
C ARG A 60 5.54 -6.71 -20.21
N SER A 61 6.75 -6.67 -19.64
CA SER A 61 7.98 -7.11 -20.33
C SER A 61 8.81 -8.14 -19.54
N ASP A 62 8.78 -8.12 -18.21
CA ASP A 62 9.79 -8.79 -17.39
C ASP A 62 9.24 -10.04 -16.65
N GLY A 63 8.00 -10.44 -16.94
CA GLY A 63 7.38 -11.67 -16.43
C GLY A 63 6.91 -11.62 -14.97
N PHE A 64 6.85 -10.43 -14.37
CA PHE A 64 6.36 -10.24 -13.00
C PHE A 64 4.83 -10.09 -12.97
N ALA A 65 4.19 -10.73 -12.00
CA ALA A 65 2.81 -10.47 -11.62
C ALA A 65 2.73 -9.32 -10.61
N ASP A 66 1.68 -8.50 -10.73
CA ASP A 66 1.33 -7.53 -9.69
C ASP A 66 0.67 -8.25 -8.49
N GLU A 67 1.24 -8.08 -7.29
CA GLU A 67 0.66 -8.53 -6.03
C GLU A 67 -0.06 -7.41 -5.26
N GLY A 68 -0.14 -6.21 -5.84
CA GLY A 68 -0.82 -5.05 -5.30
C GLY A 68 0.05 -4.20 -4.37
N VAL A 69 -0.62 -3.38 -3.55
CA VAL A 69 0.03 -2.47 -2.60
C VAL A 69 0.52 -3.24 -1.38
N ALA A 70 1.84 -3.37 -1.21
CA ALA A 70 2.44 -3.91 0.02
C ALA A 70 2.50 -2.86 1.14
N GLY A 71 2.53 -1.58 0.80
CA GLY A 71 2.43 -0.54 1.82
C GLY A 71 2.25 0.87 1.33
N TYR A 72 2.28 1.82 2.26
CA TYR A 72 2.56 3.21 1.94
C TYR A 72 3.86 3.66 2.59
N VAL A 73 4.62 4.46 1.84
CA VAL A 73 5.90 5.05 2.24
C VAL A 73 5.82 6.55 2.02
N ALA A 74 6.54 7.36 2.80
CA ALA A 74 6.64 8.78 2.49
C ALA A 74 7.40 8.98 1.17
N SER A 75 6.92 9.89 0.31
CA SER A 75 7.54 10.21 -0.98
C SER A 75 8.82 11.04 -0.84
N ARG A 76 9.04 11.62 0.35
CA ARG A 76 10.19 12.44 0.73
C ARG A 76 10.61 12.12 2.16
N GLN A 77 11.85 12.44 2.52
CA GLN A 77 12.34 12.29 3.89
C GLN A 77 11.50 13.14 4.87
N LEU A 78 10.94 12.51 5.90
CA LEU A 78 10.22 13.15 6.99
C LEU A 78 10.93 12.89 8.33
N ARG A 79 10.40 13.45 9.42
CA ARG A 79 10.84 13.11 10.78
C ARG A 79 10.39 11.69 11.13
N ARG A 80 11.28 10.90 11.76
CA ARG A 80 11.08 9.47 12.11
C ARG A 80 10.94 8.53 10.90
N THR A 81 11.49 8.89 9.75
CA THR A 81 11.56 8.01 8.57
C THR A 81 12.99 7.66 8.21
N ALA A 82 13.20 6.51 7.57
CA ALA A 82 14.47 6.09 6.99
C ALA A 82 14.27 5.82 5.49
N PRO A 83 15.26 6.13 4.63
CA PRO A 83 15.21 5.76 3.22
C PRO A 83 15.21 4.23 3.07
N LEU A 84 14.35 3.71 2.21
CA LEU A 84 14.38 2.31 1.76
C LEU A 84 15.19 2.23 0.47
N TYR A 85 16.46 1.85 0.60
CA TYR A 85 17.34 1.61 -0.53
C TYR A 85 16.96 0.32 -1.24
N ARG A 86 17.07 0.32 -2.58
CA ARG A 86 16.97 -0.88 -3.42
C ARG A 86 18.30 -1.13 -4.12
N LEU A 87 18.70 -2.40 -4.18
CA LEU A 87 19.84 -2.88 -4.94
C LEU A 87 19.42 -4.07 -5.79
N LEU A 88 19.97 -4.18 -7.00
CA LEU A 88 19.97 -5.43 -7.77
C LEU A 88 21.25 -6.17 -7.43
N LEU A 89 21.16 -7.40 -6.92
CA LEU A 89 22.33 -8.22 -6.62
C LEU A 89 22.85 -8.93 -7.87
N GLY A 90 24.13 -9.30 -7.89
CA GLY A 90 24.75 -10.05 -8.99
C GLY A 90 24.14 -11.44 -9.24
N SER A 91 23.34 -11.95 -8.29
CA SER A 91 22.50 -13.15 -8.44
C SER A 91 21.19 -12.92 -9.20
N GLY A 92 20.87 -11.67 -9.56
CA GLY A 92 19.66 -11.32 -10.31
C GLY A 92 18.39 -11.12 -9.48
N VAL A 93 18.51 -11.02 -8.15
CA VAL A 93 17.38 -10.72 -7.23
C VAL A 93 17.56 -9.35 -6.56
N HIS A 94 16.46 -8.72 -6.19
CA HIS A 94 16.47 -7.42 -5.53
C HIS A 94 16.64 -7.55 -4.01
N PHE A 95 17.39 -6.60 -3.45
CA PHE A 95 17.66 -6.46 -2.02
C PHE A 95 17.22 -5.07 -1.54
N TYR A 96 16.72 -4.99 -0.31
CA TYR A 96 16.21 -3.76 0.29
C TYR A 96 16.74 -3.57 1.71
N THR A 97 17.14 -2.34 2.02
CA THR A 97 17.63 -1.99 3.36
C THR A 97 17.35 -0.54 3.73
N THR A 98 17.30 -0.27 5.03
CA THR A 98 17.30 1.07 5.63
C THR A 98 18.67 1.44 6.22
N ASP A 99 19.65 0.52 6.24
CA ASP A 99 21.02 0.80 6.63
C ASP A 99 21.86 1.26 5.41
N ASN A 100 22.29 2.52 5.45
CA ASN A 100 23.17 3.10 4.45
C ASN A 100 24.54 2.41 4.37
N ARG A 101 25.04 1.80 5.46
CA ARG A 101 26.30 1.06 5.46
C ARG A 101 26.15 -0.28 4.74
N GLU A 102 25.07 -1.01 5.00
CA GLU A 102 24.74 -2.26 4.31
C GLU A 102 24.57 -2.00 2.79
N MET A 103 23.82 -0.95 2.42
CA MET A 103 23.70 -0.51 1.03
C MET A 103 25.06 -0.17 0.40
N THR A 104 25.90 0.62 1.08
CA THR A 104 27.21 1.04 0.57
C THR A 104 28.15 -0.15 0.36
N ASN A 105 28.24 -1.05 1.34
CA ASN A 105 29.10 -2.24 1.28
C ASN A 105 28.64 -3.22 0.17
N LEU A 106 27.33 -3.46 0.05
CA LEU A 106 26.79 -4.29 -1.01
C LEU A 106 27.00 -3.66 -2.40
N SER A 107 26.93 -2.33 -2.52
CA SER A 107 27.17 -1.61 -3.78
C SER A 107 28.63 -1.64 -4.24
N GLN A 108 29.58 -1.96 -3.34
CA GLN A 108 30.99 -2.17 -3.68
C GLN A 108 31.30 -3.61 -4.11
N THR A 109 30.36 -4.54 -3.94
CA THR A 109 30.53 -5.95 -4.33
C THR A 109 30.33 -6.10 -5.84
N ALA A 110 31.27 -6.77 -6.52
CA ALA A 110 31.21 -6.95 -7.97
C ALA A 110 29.90 -7.63 -8.43
N GLY A 111 29.26 -7.06 -9.45
CA GLY A 111 27.98 -7.53 -9.99
C GLY A 111 26.74 -6.95 -9.30
N ASN A 112 26.86 -6.40 -8.09
CA ASN A 112 25.75 -5.67 -7.46
C ASN A 112 25.63 -4.25 -8.03
N LYS A 113 24.40 -3.71 -8.01
CA LYS A 113 24.08 -2.36 -8.48
C LYS A 113 23.11 -1.70 -7.51
N SER A 114 23.48 -0.51 -7.01
CA SER A 114 22.53 0.35 -6.30
C SER A 114 21.52 0.96 -7.26
N GLU A 115 20.24 0.92 -6.90
CA GLU A 115 19.14 1.49 -7.69
C GLU A 115 18.49 2.71 -7.01
N GLY A 116 19.06 3.16 -5.89
CA GLY A 116 18.63 4.36 -5.18
C GLY A 116 17.55 4.11 -4.13
N ILE A 117 16.75 5.13 -3.85
CA ILE A 117 15.73 5.15 -2.78
C ILE A 117 14.36 4.95 -3.42
N VAL A 118 13.62 3.93 -2.98
CA VAL A 118 12.25 3.64 -3.46
C VAL A 118 11.21 4.51 -2.75
N GLY A 119 11.49 4.89 -1.51
CA GLY A 119 10.66 5.75 -0.67
C GLY A 119 11.19 5.76 0.77
N TYR A 120 10.44 6.36 1.69
CA TYR A 120 10.87 6.49 3.09
C TYR A 120 9.90 5.78 4.03
N VAL A 121 10.39 4.77 4.75
CA VAL A 121 9.60 3.97 5.72
C VAL A 121 9.66 4.61 7.10
N ALA A 122 8.66 4.41 7.96
CA ALA A 122 8.79 4.81 9.37
C ALA A 122 9.86 3.94 10.07
N ASN A 123 10.71 4.56 10.88
CA ASN A 123 11.83 3.90 11.56
C ASN A 123 11.45 3.28 12.92
N SER A 124 10.18 3.40 13.31
CA SER A 124 9.62 2.92 14.56
C SER A 124 8.10 2.74 14.40
N GLN A 125 7.50 1.82 15.16
CA GLN A 125 6.05 1.61 15.13
C GLN A 125 5.31 2.90 15.51
N MET A 126 4.35 3.31 14.68
CA MET A 126 3.50 4.46 14.87
C MET A 126 2.02 4.06 14.75
N ASN A 127 1.11 4.98 15.08
CA ASN A 127 -0.32 4.80 14.79
C ASN A 127 -0.50 4.68 13.27
N ARG A 128 -1.35 3.72 12.84
CA ARG A 128 -1.61 3.43 11.43
C ARG A 128 -0.34 3.06 10.63
N THR A 129 0.64 2.41 11.26
CA THR A 129 1.70 1.70 10.52
C THR A 129 1.66 0.19 10.79
N VAL A 130 2.20 -0.62 9.88
CA VAL A 130 2.39 -2.06 10.06
C VAL A 130 3.87 -2.41 9.87
N PRO A 131 4.41 -3.47 10.54
CA PRO A 131 5.78 -3.91 10.33
C PRO A 131 6.03 -4.40 8.91
N PHE A 132 7.15 -4.02 8.32
CA PHE A 132 7.72 -4.61 7.10
C PHE A 132 8.85 -5.54 7.51
N TYR A 133 8.55 -6.83 7.63
CA TYR A 133 9.51 -7.85 8.05
C TYR A 133 10.56 -8.08 6.97
N ARG A 134 11.82 -8.33 7.38
CA ARG A 134 12.90 -8.82 6.51
C ARG A 134 13.30 -10.20 6.98
N LEU A 135 13.30 -11.16 6.05
CA LEU A 135 13.52 -12.57 6.34
C LEU A 135 14.59 -13.09 5.37
N LEU A 136 15.61 -13.78 5.86
CA LEU A 136 16.65 -14.39 5.04
C LEU A 136 16.30 -15.86 4.77
N GLY A 137 16.34 -16.26 3.51
CA GLY A 137 16.42 -17.66 3.09
C GLY A 137 17.76 -18.00 2.44
N SER A 138 17.89 -19.20 1.89
CA SER A 138 19.13 -19.68 1.28
C SER A 138 19.53 -18.97 -0.02
N ASP A 139 18.56 -18.49 -0.79
CA ASP A 139 18.73 -17.90 -2.13
C ASP A 139 18.35 -16.42 -2.22
N ARG A 140 17.52 -15.92 -1.29
CA ARG A 140 16.91 -14.59 -1.36
C ARG A 140 16.47 -14.05 0.00
N HIS A 141 16.16 -12.75 0.02
CA HIS A 141 15.40 -12.13 1.11
C HIS A 141 13.91 -12.08 0.76
N LEU A 142 13.05 -12.30 1.76
CA LEU A 142 11.63 -11.99 1.68
C LEU A 142 11.34 -10.76 2.54
N TYR A 143 10.70 -9.77 1.92
CA TYR A 143 10.14 -8.62 2.60
C TYR A 143 8.62 -8.76 2.64
N THR A 144 7.97 -8.55 3.78
CA THR A 144 6.50 -8.68 3.82
C THR A 144 5.88 -7.95 5.01
N THR A 145 4.67 -7.44 4.78
CA THR A 145 3.75 -6.97 5.83
C THR A 145 2.79 -8.07 6.28
N ASN A 146 2.70 -9.19 5.55
CA ASN A 146 1.82 -10.31 5.87
C ASN A 146 2.49 -11.24 6.90
N GLU A 147 1.95 -11.26 8.12
CA GLU A 147 2.43 -12.11 9.20
C GLU A 147 2.31 -13.62 8.90
N GLN A 148 1.32 -14.05 8.12
CA GLN A 148 1.20 -15.45 7.68
C GLN A 148 2.25 -15.81 6.63
N GLU A 149 2.56 -14.91 5.67
CA GLU A 149 3.64 -15.13 4.70
C GLU A 149 5.00 -15.23 5.42
N LYS A 150 5.23 -14.40 6.44
CA LYS A 150 6.38 -14.52 7.36
C LYS A 150 6.40 -15.87 8.05
N ASN A 151 5.31 -16.26 8.72
CA ASN A 151 5.27 -17.47 9.54
C ASN A 151 5.47 -18.73 8.67
N ASN A 152 4.85 -18.78 7.48
CA ASN A 152 5.05 -19.86 6.51
C ASN A 152 6.49 -19.89 5.97
N PHE A 153 7.10 -18.72 5.71
CA PHE A 153 8.50 -18.66 5.24
C PHE A 153 9.47 -19.22 6.29
N LEU A 154 9.23 -18.94 7.58
CA LEU A 154 10.05 -19.38 8.71
C LEU A 154 9.87 -20.86 9.10
N GLN A 155 8.91 -21.58 8.53
CA GLN A 155 8.79 -23.04 8.70
C GLN A 155 9.84 -23.82 7.89
N ASN A 156 10.46 -23.21 6.88
CA ASN A 156 11.47 -23.89 6.06
C ASN A 156 12.81 -23.93 6.80
N PRO A 157 13.47 -25.10 6.93
CA PRO A 157 14.77 -25.21 7.57
C PRO A 157 15.82 -24.27 6.98
N GLY A 158 16.56 -23.57 7.84
CA GLY A 158 17.59 -22.60 7.47
C GLY A 158 17.10 -21.17 7.20
N ASN A 159 15.78 -20.96 6.98
CA ASN A 159 15.23 -19.61 6.92
C ASN A 159 15.21 -18.96 8.31
N LYS A 160 15.47 -17.65 8.39
CA LYS A 160 15.49 -16.90 9.64
C LYS A 160 14.85 -15.52 9.49
N SER A 161 14.35 -15.00 10.62
CA SER A 161 13.90 -13.61 10.70
C SER A 161 15.10 -12.70 10.94
N GLU A 162 15.18 -11.61 10.20
CA GLU A 162 16.13 -10.51 10.45
C GLU A 162 15.42 -9.31 11.10
N GLY A 163 14.17 -9.49 11.54
CA GLY A 163 13.37 -8.49 12.23
C GLY A 163 12.54 -7.62 11.28
N VAL A 164 12.48 -6.33 11.60
CA VAL A 164 11.62 -5.35 10.92
C VAL A 164 12.52 -4.34 10.21
N ALA A 165 12.50 -4.31 8.87
CA ALA A 165 13.28 -3.37 8.06
C ALA A 165 12.75 -1.93 8.18
N GLY A 166 11.47 -1.78 8.49
CA GLY A 166 10.78 -0.51 8.72
C GLY A 166 9.28 -0.72 8.91
N TYR A 167 8.52 0.37 8.97
CA TYR A 167 7.06 0.31 9.13
C TYR A 167 6.38 1.10 8.00
N LEU A 168 5.34 0.52 7.40
CA LEU A 168 4.60 1.10 6.27
C LEU A 168 3.26 1.65 6.78
N TRP A 169 2.84 2.83 6.32
CA TRP A 169 1.54 3.42 6.72
C TRP A 169 0.38 2.66 6.12
N SER A 170 -0.68 2.38 6.89
CA SER A 170 -1.83 1.58 6.42
C SER A 170 -2.65 2.27 5.33
N SER A 171 -2.42 3.56 5.07
CA SER A 171 -3.14 4.37 4.09
C SER A 171 -2.27 5.50 3.52
N GLY A 172 -2.55 5.87 2.27
CA GLY A 172 -1.90 6.95 1.53
C GLY A 172 -2.47 7.07 0.12
N ARG A 173 -1.80 7.81 -0.77
CA ARG A 173 -2.21 7.96 -2.17
C ARG A 173 -1.75 6.77 -3.01
N ASN A 174 -2.68 6.02 -3.60
CA ASN A 174 -2.38 5.08 -4.68
C ASN A 174 -2.24 5.88 -5.99
N GLN A 175 -1.02 6.00 -6.56
CA GLN A 175 -0.81 6.87 -7.74
C GLN A 175 -1.25 6.23 -9.06
N CYS A 176 -1.24 4.90 -9.15
CA CYS A 176 -1.52 4.16 -10.39
C CYS A 176 -3.00 3.77 -10.56
N GLY A 177 -3.86 4.16 -9.61
CA GLY A 177 -5.32 4.13 -9.78
C GLY A 177 -5.77 5.35 -10.60
N GLY A 178 -6.29 5.11 -11.81
CA GLY A 178 -6.71 6.18 -12.71
C GLY A 178 -7.91 6.97 -12.19
N GLY A 179 -7.76 8.29 -12.10
CA GLY A 179 -8.82 9.31 -12.20
C GLY A 179 -10.10 9.13 -11.37
N GLY A 180 -10.11 9.64 -10.13
CA GLY A 180 -11.37 10.03 -9.45
C GLY A 180 -11.44 9.74 -7.96
N GLY A 181 -11.12 10.73 -7.13
CA GLY A 181 -11.27 10.63 -5.66
C GLY A 181 -10.16 9.85 -4.97
N GLY A 182 -9.78 10.28 -3.76
CA GLY A 182 -8.70 9.66 -3.00
C GLY A 182 -9.09 8.31 -2.38
N GLY A 183 -9.02 7.24 -3.17
CA GLY A 183 -9.18 5.86 -2.70
C GLY A 183 -7.91 5.35 -2.00
N VAL A 184 -8.00 5.14 -0.70
CA VAL A 184 -6.93 4.55 0.12
C VAL A 184 -6.99 3.02 -0.03
N SER A 185 -6.09 2.44 -0.84
CA SER A 185 -5.91 0.99 -1.04
C SER A 185 -5.07 0.34 0.08
N PRO A 186 -5.67 -0.22 1.14
CA PRO A 186 -4.95 -0.44 2.39
C PRO A 186 -4.14 -1.75 2.40
N ILE A 187 -3.22 -1.82 3.36
CA ILE A 187 -2.16 -2.83 3.40
C ILE A 187 -2.66 -4.25 3.75
N PRO A 188 -2.23 -5.28 3.00
CA PRO A 188 -2.23 -6.66 3.45
C PRO A 188 -1.24 -6.85 4.60
N GLY A 189 -1.71 -6.75 5.85
CA GLY A 189 -0.84 -6.93 7.02
C GLY A 189 -1.54 -6.93 8.37
N ASN A 190 -2.33 -5.89 8.66
CA ASN A 190 -3.06 -5.79 9.94
C ASN A 190 -4.58 -6.00 9.85
N PHE A 191 -5.15 -5.96 8.63
CA PHE A 191 -6.58 -6.07 8.39
C PHE A 191 -6.85 -6.94 7.15
N PRO A 192 -8.03 -7.57 7.04
CA PRO A 192 -8.45 -8.24 5.81
C PRO A 192 -8.60 -7.23 4.68
N VAL A 193 -8.15 -7.57 3.48
CA VAL A 193 -8.20 -6.70 2.29
C VAL A 193 -9.03 -7.37 1.19
N ILE A 194 -10.09 -6.71 0.74
CA ILE A 194 -10.94 -7.13 -0.39
C ILE A 194 -10.44 -6.53 -1.70
N TYR A 195 -10.64 -7.25 -2.82
CA TYR A 195 -10.15 -6.90 -4.15
C TYR A 195 -11.23 -7.05 -5.23
N ALA A 196 -11.17 -6.20 -6.26
CA ALA A 196 -12.11 -6.20 -7.39
C ALA A 196 -11.91 -7.38 -8.34
N GLN A 197 -10.68 -7.91 -8.39
CA GLN A 197 -10.28 -8.95 -9.33
C GLN A 197 -9.84 -10.21 -8.56
N ALA A 198 -9.71 -11.32 -9.28
CA ALA A 198 -9.14 -12.54 -8.71
C ALA A 198 -7.65 -12.34 -8.39
N ASN A 199 -7.06 -13.26 -7.64
CA ASN A 199 -5.62 -13.32 -7.35
C ASN A 199 -5.05 -12.06 -6.68
N PHE A 200 -5.88 -11.34 -5.92
CA PHE A 200 -5.51 -10.15 -5.13
C PHE A 200 -5.10 -8.94 -5.99
N GLN A 201 -5.79 -8.74 -7.11
CA GLN A 201 -5.50 -7.69 -8.10
C GLN A 201 -6.61 -6.63 -8.23
N GLY A 202 -6.26 -5.53 -8.91
CA GLY A 202 -7.15 -4.39 -9.16
C GLY A 202 -7.32 -3.47 -7.94
N PRO A 203 -8.36 -2.62 -7.93
CA PRO A 203 -8.75 -1.84 -6.75
C PRO A 203 -8.87 -2.73 -5.50
N ALA A 204 -8.51 -2.19 -4.34
CA ALA A 204 -8.49 -2.93 -3.08
C ALA A 204 -8.93 -2.05 -1.88
N GLN A 205 -9.56 -2.66 -0.87
CA GLN A 205 -9.97 -1.99 0.38
C GLN A 205 -9.76 -2.89 1.61
N ALA A 206 -9.24 -2.35 2.73
CA ALA A 206 -9.27 -3.06 4.00
C ALA A 206 -10.63 -2.95 4.68
N ILE A 207 -10.97 -4.01 5.40
CA ILE A 207 -12.13 -4.09 6.26
C ILE A 207 -11.66 -3.98 7.71
N GLU A 208 -11.45 -2.74 8.15
CA GLU A 208 -11.08 -2.42 9.53
C GLU A 208 -12.22 -2.66 10.54
N ARG A 209 -13.46 -2.75 10.04
CA ARG A 209 -14.73 -2.90 10.78
C ARG A 209 -15.79 -3.53 9.87
N ASP A 210 -16.86 -4.07 10.46
CA ASP A 210 -17.95 -4.72 9.70
C ASP A 210 -18.43 -3.88 8.50
N PHE A 211 -18.48 -4.51 7.33
CA PHE A 211 -18.93 -3.90 6.08
C PHE A 211 -20.38 -4.28 5.81
N ALA A 212 -21.31 -3.36 6.09
CA ALA A 212 -22.75 -3.58 5.93
C ALA A 212 -23.24 -3.63 4.47
N GLY A 213 -22.41 -3.21 3.50
CA GLY A 213 -22.85 -2.99 2.11
C GLY A 213 -23.71 -1.74 1.94
N SER A 214 -23.50 -0.70 2.75
CA SER A 214 -24.29 0.54 2.77
C SER A 214 -23.92 1.54 1.67
N GLY A 215 -22.86 1.31 0.89
CA GLY A 215 -22.49 2.12 -0.26
C GLY A 215 -21.81 1.27 -1.34
N ASP A 216 -21.81 1.77 -2.57
CA ASP A 216 -21.02 1.18 -3.64
C ASP A 216 -19.54 1.49 -3.42
N TRP A 217 -18.71 0.46 -3.52
CA TRP A 217 -17.29 0.57 -3.29
C TRP A 217 -16.63 1.26 -4.48
N GLU A 218 -16.16 2.49 -4.26
CA GLU A 218 -15.32 3.32 -5.14
C GLU A 218 -15.61 3.14 -6.65
N GLY A 219 -16.90 3.27 -7.02
CA GLY A 219 -17.34 3.31 -8.41
C GLY A 219 -17.75 1.97 -9.05
N ASN A 220 -17.87 0.85 -8.31
CA ASN A 220 -18.34 -0.41 -8.91
C ASN A 220 -19.29 -1.23 -7.99
N PRO A 221 -20.51 -1.59 -8.43
CA PRO A 221 -21.48 -2.29 -7.58
C PRO A 221 -21.10 -3.77 -7.33
N HIS A 222 -20.51 -4.01 -6.16
CA HIS A 222 -20.61 -5.27 -5.41
C HIS A 222 -19.88 -6.50 -5.95
N VAL A 223 -18.68 -6.35 -6.51
CA VAL A 223 -17.93 -7.48 -7.09
C VAL A 223 -16.60 -7.71 -6.36
N ILE A 224 -16.68 -8.23 -5.14
CA ILE A 224 -15.50 -8.75 -4.43
C ILE A 224 -15.11 -10.10 -5.06
N ARG A 225 -13.89 -10.20 -5.58
CA ARG A 225 -13.39 -11.38 -6.32
C ARG A 225 -12.22 -12.09 -5.64
N SER A 226 -11.50 -11.41 -4.77
CA SER A 226 -10.56 -12.06 -3.85
C SER A 226 -10.44 -11.27 -2.54
N ILE A 227 -9.97 -11.92 -1.48
CA ILE A 227 -9.76 -11.34 -0.15
C ILE A 227 -8.44 -11.89 0.42
N ARG A 228 -7.52 -11.02 0.86
CA ARG A 228 -6.42 -11.43 1.75
C ARG A 228 -6.89 -11.36 3.21
N VAL A 229 -6.65 -12.39 4.00
CA VAL A 229 -7.08 -12.50 5.40
C VAL A 229 -5.85 -12.83 6.27
N PRO A 230 -5.28 -11.84 6.99
CA PRO A 230 -4.12 -12.10 7.85
C PRO A 230 -4.47 -13.05 8.99
N GLN A 231 -3.47 -13.78 9.49
CA GLN A 231 -3.62 -14.70 10.61
C GLN A 231 -4.28 -14.02 11.83
N GLY A 232 -5.22 -14.73 12.46
CA GLY A 232 -5.98 -14.23 13.60
C GLY A 232 -7.23 -13.40 13.23
N TRP A 233 -7.46 -13.13 11.94
CA TRP A 233 -8.76 -12.63 11.47
C TRP A 233 -9.70 -13.75 11.08
N TYR A 234 -10.99 -13.52 11.33
CA TYR A 234 -12.07 -14.35 10.84
C TYR A 234 -13.15 -13.45 10.22
N LEU A 235 -13.60 -13.83 9.03
CA LEU A 235 -14.62 -13.14 8.26
C LEU A 235 -15.85 -14.01 8.16
N VAL A 236 -17.02 -13.38 8.19
CA VAL A 236 -18.25 -14.01 7.71
C VAL A 236 -18.80 -13.19 6.57
N LEU A 237 -18.74 -13.78 5.38
CA LEU A 237 -19.21 -13.21 4.12
C LEU A 237 -20.71 -13.50 3.99
N TYR A 238 -21.49 -12.55 3.48
CA TYR A 238 -22.94 -12.69 3.30
C TYR A 238 -23.37 -12.35 1.87
N GLU A 239 -24.32 -13.13 1.34
CA GLU A 239 -24.84 -12.93 -0.03
C GLU A 239 -25.77 -11.70 -0.16
N LYS A 240 -26.23 -11.12 0.96
CA LYS A 240 -27.09 -9.92 1.00
C LYS A 240 -26.44 -8.83 1.86
N ARG A 241 -26.88 -7.58 1.68
CA ARG A 241 -26.48 -6.43 2.52
C ARG A 241 -26.96 -6.64 3.97
N ASN A 242 -26.35 -5.95 4.92
CA ASN A 242 -26.69 -5.95 6.35
C ASN A 242 -26.65 -7.35 7.03
N TYR A 243 -25.68 -8.19 6.65
CA TYR A 243 -25.37 -9.48 7.26
C TYR A 243 -26.52 -10.51 7.17
N LYS A 244 -27.15 -10.60 6.00
CA LYS A 244 -28.34 -11.44 5.74
C LYS A 244 -28.12 -12.45 4.61
N GLY A 245 -29.00 -13.46 4.57
CA GLY A 245 -28.97 -14.53 3.57
C GLY A 245 -27.91 -15.59 3.89
N LYS A 246 -27.60 -16.43 2.91
CA LYS A 246 -26.52 -17.42 3.02
C LYS A 246 -25.21 -16.75 3.44
N SER A 247 -24.46 -17.41 4.30
CA SER A 247 -23.16 -16.98 4.79
C SER A 247 -22.03 -17.95 4.42
N TYR A 248 -20.79 -17.46 4.45
CA TYR A 248 -19.58 -18.26 4.29
C TYR A 248 -18.49 -17.76 5.23
N ASN A 249 -17.91 -18.69 5.96
CA ASN A 249 -16.87 -18.42 6.94
C ASN A 249 -15.50 -18.47 6.27
N LEU A 250 -14.64 -17.49 6.57
CA LEU A 250 -13.32 -17.38 5.97
C LEU A 250 -12.27 -16.93 6.99
N ASN A 251 -11.15 -17.66 7.07
CA ASN A 251 -10.05 -17.44 8.02
C ASN A 251 -8.65 -17.51 7.36
N ALA A 252 -8.60 -17.42 6.03
CA ALA A 252 -7.41 -17.48 5.20
C ALA A 252 -7.64 -16.71 3.88
N ASP A 253 -6.59 -16.51 3.09
CA ASP A 253 -6.69 -15.88 1.77
C ASP A 253 -7.69 -16.64 0.84
N TRP A 254 -8.47 -15.88 0.08
CA TRP A 254 -9.61 -16.37 -0.71
C TRP A 254 -9.58 -15.81 -2.12
N THR A 255 -9.51 -16.67 -3.13
CA THR A 255 -9.56 -16.28 -4.54
C THR A 255 -10.28 -17.36 -5.36
N PRO A 256 -11.63 -17.37 -5.37
CA PRO A 256 -12.43 -18.34 -6.11
C PRO A 256 -12.22 -18.23 -7.62
N GLN A 257 -12.45 -19.34 -8.32
CA GLN A 257 -12.47 -19.39 -9.77
C GLN A 257 -13.82 -18.90 -10.33
N PRO A 258 -13.85 -18.38 -11.58
CA PRO A 258 -15.11 -18.07 -12.25
C PRO A 258 -16.03 -19.29 -12.30
N GLY A 259 -17.25 -19.15 -11.77
CA GLY A 259 -18.23 -20.24 -11.64
C GLY A 259 -18.41 -20.75 -10.20
N ASP A 260 -17.47 -20.48 -9.30
CA ASP A 260 -17.60 -20.88 -7.90
C ASP A 260 -18.82 -20.23 -7.23
N GLY A 261 -19.43 -20.97 -6.30
CA GLY A 261 -20.71 -20.63 -5.67
C GLY A 261 -20.77 -19.25 -4.99
N TRP A 262 -19.62 -18.64 -4.68
CA TRP A 262 -19.48 -17.33 -4.04
C TRP A 262 -18.82 -16.23 -4.89
N TYR A 263 -18.37 -16.56 -6.12
CA TYR A 263 -17.65 -15.65 -7.01
C TYR A 263 -18.48 -14.38 -7.30
N GLY A 264 -18.04 -13.21 -6.81
CA GLY A 264 -18.75 -11.94 -6.98
C GLY A 264 -20.09 -11.80 -6.23
N LYS A 265 -20.42 -12.72 -5.31
CA LYS A 265 -21.72 -12.72 -4.61
C LYS A 265 -21.73 -12.00 -3.26
N ILE A 266 -20.58 -11.63 -2.73
CA ILE A 266 -20.47 -11.02 -1.39
C ILE A 266 -21.06 -9.61 -1.40
N LYS A 267 -22.01 -9.33 -0.52
CA LYS A 267 -22.68 -8.01 -0.38
C LYS A 267 -22.55 -7.39 1.01
N SER A 268 -22.18 -8.16 2.04
CA SER A 268 -21.74 -7.64 3.34
C SER A 268 -20.78 -8.62 4.03
N ILE A 269 -19.96 -8.13 4.96
CA ILE A 269 -18.90 -8.89 5.64
C ILE A 269 -18.86 -8.48 7.10
N LYS A 270 -18.87 -9.45 8.03
CA LYS A 270 -18.45 -9.22 9.42
C LYS A 270 -16.99 -9.61 9.61
N VAL A 271 -16.27 -8.86 10.45
CA VAL A 271 -14.85 -9.09 10.77
C VAL A 271 -14.64 -9.26 12.27
N TYR A 272 -13.88 -10.29 12.62
CA TYR A 272 -13.54 -10.66 13.99
C TYR A 272 -12.04 -10.84 14.13
N ARG A 273 -11.49 -10.47 15.30
CA ARG A 273 -10.18 -10.96 15.75
C ARG A 273 -10.42 -12.18 16.64
N GLY A 274 -9.85 -13.32 16.25
CA GLY A 274 -10.18 -14.63 16.81
C GLY A 274 -11.44 -15.25 16.21
N ASN A 275 -11.87 -16.39 16.77
CA ASN A 275 -13.05 -17.12 16.30
C ASN A 275 -14.33 -16.28 16.42
N PRO A 276 -15.25 -16.37 15.45
CA PRO A 276 -16.52 -15.65 15.52
C PRO A 276 -17.41 -16.29 16.60
N PRO A 277 -18.43 -15.56 17.08
CA PRO A 277 -19.55 -16.18 17.77
C PRO A 277 -20.16 -17.30 16.89
N ILE A 278 -20.57 -18.41 17.51
CA ILE A 278 -21.28 -19.48 16.81
C ILE A 278 -22.52 -18.87 16.14
N GLN A 279 -22.57 -18.91 14.81
CA GLN A 279 -23.71 -18.38 14.08
C GLN A 279 -24.90 -19.34 14.26
N PRO A 280 -26.11 -18.85 14.60
CA PRO A 280 -27.30 -19.68 14.51
C PRO A 280 -27.48 -20.16 13.06
N ARG A 281 -27.85 -21.44 12.91
CA ARG A 281 -28.09 -22.09 11.62
C ARG A 281 -29.36 -21.55 10.95
#